data_AF-A0A2D0KES5-F1
#
_entry.id   AF-A0A2D0KES5-F1
#
_cell.length_a   1.000
_cell.length_b   1.000
_cell.length_c   1.000
_cell.angle_alpha   90.00
_cell.angle_beta   90.00
_cell.angle_gamma   90.00
#
_symmetry.space_group_name_H-M   'P 1'
#
loop_
_entity.id
_entity.type
_entity.pdbx_description
1 polymer ?
#
loop_
_entity_poly.entity_id
_entity_poly.type
_entity_poly.pdbx_seq_one_letter_code
_entity_poly.pdbx_strand_id
1 'polypeptide(L)'
;MKLYKLIIAVSILSFPFLSLQAEPTNHSTMKTKIAKTTNPTNCDELNGEAGQNGQNGIPRSDCINGGNGGNGAEGGGNGGHGGNGGANGGAGGNGGDGGAGGSGDRN
;
A
#
# COMPACT_ATOMS: atom_id res chain seq x y z
N MET A 1 41.72 -42.94 22.55
CA MET A 1 40.78 -42.44 21.53
C MET A 1 39.35 -42.85 21.88
N LYS A 2 38.57 -41.96 22.52
CA LYS A 2 37.09 -42.05 22.67
C LYS A 2 36.47 -40.80 23.33
N LEU A 3 37.20 -39.69 23.44
CA LEU A 3 36.70 -38.42 24.00
C LEU A 3 35.92 -37.54 22.99
N TYR A 4 35.95 -37.90 21.71
CA TYR A 4 35.39 -37.11 20.60
C TYR A 4 33.88 -37.32 20.37
N LYS A 5 33.24 -38.26 21.07
CA LYS A 5 31.80 -38.50 20.91
C LYS A 5 30.91 -37.55 21.73
N LEU A 6 31.46 -36.85 22.71
CA LEU A 6 30.68 -35.96 23.59
C LEU A 6 30.65 -34.51 23.09
N ILE A 7 31.59 -34.09 22.24
CA ILE A 7 31.68 -32.70 21.73
C ILE A 7 30.58 -32.37 20.71
N ILE A 8 29.95 -33.38 20.11
CA ILE A 8 28.85 -33.18 19.13
C ILE A 8 27.54 -32.76 19.80
N ALA A 9 27.41 -32.89 21.13
CA ALA A 9 26.13 -32.76 21.81
C ALA A 9 25.71 -31.34 22.22
N VAL A 10 26.53 -30.28 22.05
CA VAL A 10 26.22 -28.97 22.69
C VAL A 10 26.28 -27.76 21.74
N SER A 11 26.70 -27.90 20.48
CA SER A 11 26.95 -26.71 19.61
C SER A 11 25.82 -26.29 18.67
N ILE A 12 24.62 -26.89 18.76
CA ILE A 12 23.50 -26.60 17.83
C ILE A 12 22.31 -25.90 18.51
N LEU A 13 22.41 -25.54 19.79
CA LEU A 13 21.27 -25.02 20.56
C LEU A 13 21.50 -23.63 21.16
N SER A 14 22.28 -22.80 20.46
CA SER A 14 22.50 -21.40 20.83
C SER A 14 22.40 -20.49 19.61
N PHE A 15 21.22 -20.46 19.00
CA PHE A 15 20.73 -19.25 18.37
C PHE A 15 19.39 -18.93 19.04
N PRO A 16 19.35 -18.06 20.06
CA PRO A 16 18.15 -17.26 20.19
C PRO A 16 18.13 -16.44 18.91
N PHE A 17 17.28 -16.82 17.96
CA PHE A 17 16.79 -15.86 17.00
C PHE A 17 16.25 -14.72 17.86
N LEU A 18 17.04 -13.65 18.04
CA LEU A 18 16.46 -12.36 18.34
C LEU A 18 15.63 -12.08 17.09
N SER A 19 14.37 -12.49 17.13
CA SER A 19 13.32 -11.88 16.36
C SER A 19 13.50 -10.39 16.60
N LEU A 20 14.16 -9.72 15.65
CA LEU A 20 14.10 -8.29 15.51
C LEU A 20 12.63 -8.03 15.21
N GLN A 21 11.82 -7.96 16.27
CA GLN A 21 10.56 -7.28 16.26
C GLN A 21 10.95 -5.83 16.02
N ALA A 22 11.16 -5.49 14.74
CA ALA A 22 10.95 -4.14 14.30
C ALA A 22 9.52 -3.84 14.72
N GLU A 23 9.39 -3.15 15.85
CA GLU A 23 8.13 -2.68 16.36
C GLU A 23 7.48 -1.91 15.21
N PRO A 24 6.42 -2.44 14.57
CA PRO A 24 5.66 -1.60 13.68
C PRO A 24 5.02 -0.61 14.64
N THR A 25 5.48 0.64 14.59
CA THR A 25 4.86 1.75 15.30
C THR A 25 3.40 1.69 14.91
N ASN A 26 2.59 1.16 15.83
CA ASN A 26 1.21 0.81 15.59
C ASN A 26 0.42 2.10 15.61
N HIS A 27 0.47 2.80 14.48
CA HIS A 27 -0.65 3.58 14.01
C HIS A 27 -1.43 2.74 13.00
N SER A 28 -1.74 1.50 13.41
CA SER A 28 -2.67 0.66 12.69
C SER A 28 -4.07 1.08 13.09
N THR A 29 -4.51 2.22 12.57
CA THR A 29 -5.88 2.30 12.06
C THR A 29 -5.99 1.39 10.84
N MET A 30 -5.76 0.07 11.01
CA MET A 30 -6.43 -0.92 10.20
C MET A 30 -7.90 -0.81 10.57
N LYS A 31 -8.58 0.15 9.94
CA LYS A 31 -9.95 -0.08 9.52
C LYS A 31 -9.85 -1.33 8.66
N THR A 32 -10.06 -2.50 9.26
CA THR A 32 -10.50 -3.68 8.54
C THR A 32 -11.82 -3.27 7.89
N LYS A 33 -11.74 -2.61 6.73
CA LYS A 33 -12.86 -2.46 5.82
C LYS A 33 -13.01 -3.88 5.32
N ILE A 34 -13.79 -4.67 6.08
CA ILE A 34 -14.46 -5.86 5.59
C ILE A 34 -14.81 -5.51 4.16
N ALA A 35 -14.25 -6.25 3.21
CA ALA A 35 -14.53 -6.12 1.79
C ALA A 35 -16.01 -6.46 1.62
N LYS A 36 -16.86 -5.52 2.00
CA LYS A 36 -18.22 -5.46 1.60
C LYS A 36 -18.07 -5.24 0.11
N THR A 37 -18.48 -6.24 -0.66
CA THR A 37 -18.95 -6.05 -2.03
C THR A 37 -20.15 -5.11 -1.98
N THR A 38 -19.94 -3.89 -1.48
CA THR A 38 -20.76 -2.75 -1.78
C THR A 38 -20.20 -2.26 -3.07
N ASN A 39 -20.99 -2.37 -4.14
CA ASN A 39 -20.96 -1.32 -5.14
C ASN A 39 -20.83 0.01 -4.38
N PRO A 40 -19.73 0.74 -4.56
CA PRO A 40 -19.52 1.99 -3.86
C PRO A 40 -20.74 2.86 -4.16
N THR A 41 -21.28 3.48 -3.11
CA THR A 41 -22.42 4.37 -3.24
C THR A 41 -22.07 5.61 -4.05
N ASN A 42 -20.77 5.93 -4.14
CA ASN A 42 -20.22 6.96 -5.02
C ASN A 42 -18.86 6.48 -5.58
N CYS A 43 -18.64 6.64 -6.88
CA CYS A 43 -17.39 6.28 -7.55
C CYS A 43 -16.17 7.07 -7.04
N ASP A 44 -16.38 8.20 -6.37
CA ASP A 44 -15.30 8.96 -5.73
C ASP A 44 -14.56 8.16 -4.65
N GLU A 45 -15.18 7.13 -4.07
CA GLU A 45 -14.51 6.22 -3.14
C GLU A 45 -13.38 5.40 -3.80
N LEU A 46 -13.33 5.36 -5.14
CA LEU A 46 -12.25 4.74 -5.90
C LEU A 46 -11.09 5.70 -6.15
N ASN A 47 -11.24 7.01 -5.92
CA ASN A 47 -10.16 7.96 -6.13
C ASN A 47 -9.03 7.74 -5.11
N GLY A 48 -7.80 7.90 -5.57
CA GLY A 48 -6.62 7.87 -4.70
C GLY A 48 -6.56 9.12 -3.82
N GLU A 49 -6.10 8.94 -2.59
CA GLU A 49 -5.67 10.06 -1.75
C GLU A 49 -4.35 10.63 -2.24
N ALA A 50 -3.86 11.72 -1.61
CA ALA A 50 -2.64 12.38 -2.04
C ALA A 50 -1.44 11.39 -2.15
N GLY A 51 -0.79 11.35 -3.32
CA GLY A 51 0.31 10.45 -3.65
C GLY A 51 -0.08 8.99 -3.87
N GLN A 52 -1.37 8.66 -3.86
CA GLN A 52 -1.87 7.29 -4.02
C GLN A 52 -2.59 7.11 -5.37
N ASN A 53 -2.54 5.89 -5.88
CA ASN A 53 -3.24 5.55 -7.12
C ASN A 53 -4.75 5.40 -6.88
N GLY A 54 -5.54 5.64 -7.92
CA GLY A 54 -6.95 5.28 -7.95
C GLY A 54 -7.14 3.76 -7.99
N GLN A 55 -8.28 3.30 -7.52
CA GLN A 55 -8.71 1.90 -7.55
C GLN A 55 -9.33 1.54 -8.90
N ASN A 56 -9.25 0.26 -9.25
CA ASN A 56 -9.86 -0.24 -10.48
C ASN A 56 -11.38 -0.12 -10.45
N GLY A 57 -11.97 -0.03 -11.65
CA GLY A 57 -13.40 0.04 -11.85
C GLY A 57 -14.12 -1.24 -11.45
N ILE A 58 -15.36 -1.08 -11.03
CA ILE A 58 -16.20 -2.18 -10.57
C ILE A 58 -17.08 -2.65 -11.73
N PRO A 59 -16.93 -3.92 -12.16
CA PRO A 59 -17.73 -4.45 -13.26
C PRO A 59 -19.22 -4.34 -12.98
N ARG A 60 -20.01 -4.00 -14.01
CA ARG A 60 -21.48 -3.92 -13.93
C ARG A 60 -22.00 -2.89 -12.91
N SER A 61 -21.24 -1.82 -12.68
CA SER A 61 -21.66 -0.65 -11.90
C SER A 61 -21.37 0.63 -12.69
N ASP A 62 -21.91 1.75 -12.22
CA ASP A 62 -21.60 3.07 -12.80
C ASP A 62 -20.14 3.49 -12.59
N CYS A 63 -19.44 2.80 -11.69
CA CYS A 63 -18.03 3.01 -11.38
C CYS A 63 -17.12 2.09 -12.20
N ILE A 64 -17.53 1.68 -13.40
CA ILE A 64 -16.75 0.78 -14.26
C ILE A 64 -15.43 1.41 -14.74
N ASN A 65 -15.27 2.73 -14.68
CA ASN A 65 -14.05 3.37 -15.17
C ASN A 65 -12.88 3.42 -14.16
N GLY A 66 -13.13 3.02 -12.91
CA GLY A 66 -12.13 3.18 -11.85
C GLY A 66 -11.99 4.64 -11.40
N GLY A 67 -11.19 4.85 -10.37
CA GLY A 67 -10.96 6.17 -9.78
C GLY A 67 -9.73 6.86 -10.34
N ASN A 68 -9.68 8.18 -10.16
CA ASN A 68 -8.51 8.99 -10.49
C ASN A 68 -7.40 8.77 -9.45
N GLY A 69 -6.14 8.95 -9.84
CA GLY A 69 -5.02 9.05 -8.91
C GLY A 69 -5.13 10.33 -8.10
N GLY A 70 -4.66 10.29 -6.85
CA GLY A 70 -4.61 11.48 -6.02
C GLY A 70 -3.42 12.36 -6.36
N ASN A 71 -3.57 13.66 -6.10
CA ASN A 71 -2.52 14.64 -6.35
C ASN A 71 -1.27 14.37 -5.48
N GLY A 72 -0.10 14.79 -5.92
CA GLY A 72 1.13 14.58 -5.18
C GLY A 72 1.10 15.28 -3.83
N ALA A 73 1.78 14.67 -2.85
CA ALA A 73 1.85 15.21 -1.50
C ALA A 73 2.56 16.57 -1.45
N GLU A 74 2.22 17.38 -0.44
CA GLU A 74 2.94 18.60 -0.11
C GLU A 74 4.44 18.29 0.05
N GLY A 75 5.31 19.08 -0.60
CA GLY A 75 6.76 18.83 -0.64
C GLY A 75 7.28 18.33 -1.98
N GLY A 76 6.45 18.30 -3.03
CA GLY A 76 6.86 18.00 -4.41
C GLY A 76 6.79 16.53 -4.80
N GLY A 77 5.97 15.73 -4.12
CA GLY A 77 5.74 14.34 -4.51
C GLY A 77 5.03 14.22 -5.86
N ASN A 78 5.22 13.11 -6.57
CA ASN A 78 4.43 12.82 -7.77
C ASN A 78 2.98 12.49 -7.39
N GLY A 79 2.03 12.81 -8.27
CA GLY A 79 0.67 12.30 -8.17
C GLY A 79 0.61 10.79 -8.42
N GLY A 80 -0.47 10.16 -7.97
CA GLY A 80 -0.76 8.77 -8.24
C GLY A 80 -1.30 8.55 -9.66
N HIS A 81 -1.25 7.31 -10.14
CA HIS A 81 -1.89 6.93 -11.39
C HIS A 81 -3.39 6.68 -11.21
N GLY A 82 -4.16 6.81 -12.29
CA GLY A 82 -5.55 6.38 -12.27
C GLY A 82 -5.68 4.87 -12.20
N GLY A 83 -6.80 4.40 -11.66
CA GLY A 83 -7.15 2.98 -11.65
C GLY A 83 -7.52 2.48 -13.05
N ASN A 84 -7.41 1.18 -13.28
CA ASN A 84 -7.86 0.60 -14.54
C ASN A 84 -9.40 0.55 -14.61
N GLY A 85 -9.97 0.43 -15.80
CA GLY A 85 -11.38 0.09 -15.93
C GLY A 85 -11.70 -1.32 -15.42
N GLY A 86 -12.96 -1.54 -15.07
CA GLY A 86 -13.49 -2.83 -14.67
C GLY A 86 -13.59 -3.81 -15.84
N ALA A 87 -13.70 -5.09 -15.51
CA ALA A 87 -13.93 -6.14 -16.49
C ALA A 87 -15.16 -5.80 -17.36
N ASN A 88 -15.00 -5.95 -18.68
CA ASN A 88 -15.94 -5.59 -19.74
C ASN A 88 -15.86 -4.13 -20.27
N GLY A 89 -14.70 -3.49 -20.17
CA GLY A 89 -14.35 -2.39 -21.09
C GLY A 89 -14.58 -0.98 -20.56
N GLY A 90 -14.56 -0.76 -19.24
CA GLY A 90 -14.41 0.60 -18.71
C GLY A 90 -13.08 1.22 -19.14
N ALA A 91 -13.07 2.54 -19.39
CA ALA A 91 -11.81 3.28 -19.51
C ALA A 91 -11.13 3.29 -18.13
N GLY A 92 -9.81 3.52 -18.05
CA GLY A 92 -9.18 3.79 -16.76
C GLY A 92 -9.48 5.20 -16.24
N GLY A 93 -9.29 5.43 -14.95
CA GLY A 93 -9.26 6.75 -14.35
C GLY A 93 -8.01 7.53 -14.77
N ASN A 94 -8.02 8.83 -14.52
CA ASN A 94 -6.90 9.71 -14.85
C ASN A 94 -5.82 9.67 -13.75
N GLY A 95 -4.57 9.96 -14.09
CA GLY A 95 -3.54 10.22 -13.08
C GLY A 95 -3.81 11.53 -12.31
N GLY A 96 -3.33 11.59 -11.08
CA GLY A 96 -3.32 12.80 -10.27
C GLY A 96 -2.16 13.72 -10.64
N ASP A 97 -2.32 15.01 -10.34
CA ASP A 97 -1.31 16.02 -10.60
C ASP A 97 -0.12 15.86 -9.64
N GLY A 98 1.07 16.34 -10.01
CA GLY A 98 2.21 16.43 -9.08
C GLY A 98 1.95 17.43 -7.94
N GLY A 99 2.55 17.20 -6.78
CA GLY A 99 2.50 18.10 -5.64
C GLY A 99 3.34 19.36 -5.87
N ALA A 100 2.96 20.46 -5.21
CA ALA A 100 3.79 21.67 -5.22
C ALA A 100 5.13 21.39 -4.52
N GLY A 101 6.24 21.65 -5.22
CA GLY A 101 7.59 21.53 -4.66
C GLY A 101 7.73 22.37 -3.40
N GLY A 102 8.21 21.77 -2.31
CA GLY A 102 8.48 22.52 -1.09
C GLY A 102 9.55 23.58 -1.37
N SER A 103 9.27 24.84 -1.02
CA SER A 103 10.31 25.87 -0.96
C SER A 103 11.40 25.36 -0.03
N GLY A 104 12.56 25.06 -0.59
CA GLY A 104 13.71 24.61 0.18
C GLY A 104 14.22 25.77 1.04
N ASP A 105 13.68 25.91 2.24
CA ASP A 105 14.28 26.70 3.30
C ASP A 105 15.58 26.00 3.72
N ARG A 106 16.65 26.27 2.97
CA ARG A 106 18.02 26.02 3.41
C ARG A 106 18.32 27.06 4.51
N ASN A 107 18.12 26.67 5.76
CA ASN A 107 18.75 27.34 6.91
C ASN A 107 20.07 26.65 7.23
#